data_AF-A0A800AX94-F1
#
_entry.id   AF-A0A800AX94-F1
#
_cell.length_a   1.000
_cell.length_b   1.000
_cell.length_c   1.000
_cell.angle_alpha   90.00
_cell.angle_beta   90.00
_cell.angle_gamma   90.00
#
_symmetry.space_group_name_H-M   'P 1'
#
loop_
_entity.id
_entity.type
_entity.pdbx_description
1 polymer ?
#
loop_
_entity_poly.entity_id
_entity_poly.type
_entity_poly.pdbx_seq_one_letter_code
_entity_poly.pdbx_strand_id
1 'polypeptide(L)'
;MLFGYIIFGAIALIGGIVQKRLKSKFAKYSKLTLQNGMSGKEIAEKMLADHGIYDVKVISVNGRLTDHYNPSDKTVNLSEVVYNERNASAAAVAAHECGHAIQHAEAYSWLQFRSKMVPTVSIAGRFSQFVILGGIVLVNSFPQLLLLGILLFAATVVFSFVTLPVEYDASNRALAWLEDKNMLTAA
;
A
#
# COMPACT_ATOMS: atom_id res chain seq x y z
N MET A 1 -24.24 5.58 -25.91
CA MET A 1 -24.35 4.51 -24.89
C MET A 1 -23.34 3.39 -25.11
N LEU A 2 -23.25 2.78 -26.31
CA LEU A 2 -22.29 1.69 -26.60
C LEU A 2 -20.81 2.02 -26.28
N PHE A 3 -20.35 3.22 -26.65
CA PHE A 3 -18.98 3.69 -26.39
C PHE A 3 -18.63 3.73 -24.89
N GLY A 4 -19.58 4.11 -24.02
CA GLY A 4 -19.38 4.14 -22.57
C GLY A 4 -19.20 2.74 -21.98
N TYR A 5 -19.96 1.75 -22.49
CA TYR A 5 -19.80 0.35 -22.08
C TYR A 5 -18.47 -0.25 -22.51
N ILE A 6 -17.97 0.12 -23.69
CA ILE A 6 -16.65 -0.32 -24.19
C ILE A 6 -15.54 0.22 -23.29
N ILE A 7 -15.58 1.52 -22.95
CA ILE A 7 -14.59 2.14 -22.05
C ILE A 7 -14.65 1.47 -20.67
N PHE A 8 -15.84 1.32 -20.10
CA PHE A 8 -16.00 0.69 -18.80
C PHE A 8 -15.47 -0.76 -18.79
N GLY A 9 -15.83 -1.54 -19.82
CA GLY A 9 -15.35 -2.91 -19.99
C GLY A 9 -13.82 -2.98 -20.13
N ALA A 10 -13.21 -2.07 -20.89
CA ALA A 10 -11.76 -2.00 -21.04
C ALA A 10 -11.06 -1.68 -19.71
N ILE A 11 -11.54 -0.70 -18.94
CA ILE A 11 -10.98 -0.34 -17.64
C ILE A 11 -11.10 -1.51 -16.66
N ALA A 12 -12.27 -2.17 -16.59
CA ALA A 12 -12.48 -3.32 -15.72
C ALA A 12 -11.55 -4.49 -16.08
N LEU A 13 -11.36 -4.75 -17.38
CA LEU A 13 -10.49 -5.81 -17.88
C LEU A 13 -9.02 -5.53 -17.54
N ILE A 14 -8.54 -4.29 -17.74
CA ILE A 14 -7.18 -3.88 -17.37
C ILE A 14 -6.99 -4.04 -15.85
N GLY A 15 -7.95 -3.56 -15.04
CA GLY A 15 -7.91 -3.71 -13.59
C GLY A 15 -7.80 -5.17 -13.14
N GLY A 16 -8.59 -6.06 -13.75
CA GLY A 16 -8.54 -7.50 -13.49
C GLY A 16 -7.19 -8.14 -13.84
N ILE A 17 -6.58 -7.74 -14.96
CA ILE A 17 -5.25 -8.22 -15.36
C ILE A 17 -4.18 -7.76 -14.36
N VAL A 18 -4.19 -6.49 -13.95
CA VAL A 18 -3.24 -5.94 -12.98
C VAL A 18 -3.36 -6.68 -11.65
N GLN A 19 -4.59 -6.85 -11.14
CA GLN A 19 -4.84 -7.55 -9.89
C GLN A 19 -4.35 -9.01 -9.95
N LYS A 20 -4.62 -9.72 -11.05
CA LYS A 20 -4.13 -11.09 -11.26
C LYS A 20 -2.61 -11.16 -11.27
N ARG A 21 -1.95 -10.19 -11.90
CA ARG A 21 -0.47 -10.13 -11.97
C ARG A 21 0.15 -9.88 -10.60
N LEU A 22 -0.41 -8.97 -9.80
CA LEU A 22 0.05 -8.71 -8.43
C LEU A 22 -0.06 -9.97 -7.56
N LYS A 23 -1.24 -10.63 -7.57
CA LYS A 23 -1.45 -11.89 -6.84
C LYS A 23 -0.47 -12.99 -7.28
N SER A 24 -0.23 -13.10 -8.58
CA SER A 24 0.72 -14.09 -9.14
C SER A 24 2.16 -13.82 -8.71
N LYS A 25 2.60 -12.56 -8.70
CA LYS A 25 3.95 -12.20 -8.23
C LYS A 25 4.13 -12.49 -6.76
N PHE A 26 3.17 -12.10 -5.91
CA PHE A 26 3.18 -12.43 -4.49
C PHE A 26 3.32 -13.94 -4.28
N ALA A 27 2.44 -14.74 -4.90
CA ALA A 27 2.49 -16.20 -4.82
C ALA A 27 3.79 -16.84 -5.33
N LYS A 28 4.46 -16.21 -6.32
CA LYS A 28 5.78 -16.67 -6.79
C LYS A 28 6.86 -16.41 -5.73
N TYR A 29 6.93 -15.20 -5.19
CA TYR A 29 7.99 -14.79 -4.26
C TYR A 29 7.79 -15.33 -2.84
N SER A 30 6.56 -15.68 -2.44
CA SER A 30 6.31 -16.37 -1.17
C SER A 30 6.90 -17.79 -1.12
N LYS A 31 7.24 -18.38 -2.27
CA LYS A 31 7.88 -19.71 -2.33
C LYS A 31 9.41 -19.65 -2.21
N LEU A 32 10.01 -18.46 -2.31
CA LEU A 32 11.46 -18.29 -2.20
C LEU A 32 11.82 -18.08 -0.74
N THR A 33 12.39 -19.08 -0.09
CA THR A 33 12.80 -19.00 1.31
C THR A 33 14.11 -18.23 1.46
N LEU A 34 14.25 -17.53 2.58
CA LEU A 34 15.45 -16.77 2.89
C LEU A 34 16.57 -17.68 3.39
N GLN A 35 17.81 -17.42 2.98
CA GLN A 35 18.97 -18.21 3.44
C GLN A 35 19.29 -17.97 4.92
N ASN A 36 19.02 -16.76 5.42
CA ASN A 36 19.20 -16.42 6.83
C ASN A 36 18.09 -16.99 7.74
N GLY A 37 17.02 -17.54 7.17
CA GLY A 37 15.90 -18.13 7.91
C GLY A 37 15.09 -17.15 8.77
N MET A 38 15.26 -15.83 8.60
CA MET A 38 14.56 -14.83 9.39
C MET A 38 13.08 -14.72 8.96
N SER A 39 12.19 -14.52 9.92
CA SER A 39 10.79 -14.19 9.70
C SER A 39 10.63 -12.70 9.35
N GLY A 40 9.49 -12.32 8.76
CA GLY A 40 9.19 -10.91 8.52
C GLY A 40 9.23 -10.06 9.79
N LYS A 41 8.80 -10.62 10.94
CA LYS A 41 8.97 -9.97 12.25
C LYS A 41 10.44 -9.68 12.57
N GLU A 42 11.30 -10.69 12.51
CA GLU A 42 12.72 -10.56 12.85
C GLU A 42 13.43 -9.59 11.90
N ILE A 43 13.02 -9.57 10.63
CA ILE A 43 13.52 -8.62 9.62
C ILE A 43 13.13 -7.19 9.98
N ALA A 44 11.86 -6.97 10.33
CA ALA A 44 11.38 -5.65 10.72
C ALA A 44 12.10 -5.15 11.99
N GLU A 45 12.20 -5.98 13.03
CA GLU A 45 12.91 -5.64 14.27
C GLU A 45 14.38 -5.33 13.99
N LYS A 46 15.03 -6.12 13.13
CA LYS A 46 16.43 -5.88 12.76
C LYS A 46 16.61 -4.60 11.97
N MET A 47 15.78 -4.33 10.96
CA MET A 47 15.89 -3.12 10.15
C MET A 47 15.67 -1.85 10.97
N LEU A 48 14.69 -1.87 11.89
CA LEU A 48 14.46 -0.76 12.84
C LEU A 48 15.67 -0.55 13.75
N ALA A 49 16.21 -1.63 14.34
CA ALA A 49 17.39 -1.56 15.20
C ALA A 49 18.64 -1.06 14.47
N ASP A 50 18.86 -1.49 13.22
CA ASP A 50 19.98 -1.05 12.38
C ASP A 50 19.88 0.45 12.04
N HIS A 51 18.68 1.06 12.10
CA HIS A 51 18.44 2.49 11.94
C HIS A 51 18.31 3.26 13.27
N GLY A 52 18.57 2.61 14.41
CA GLY A 52 18.48 3.24 15.74
C GLY A 52 17.06 3.55 16.21
N ILE A 53 16.04 2.89 15.64
CA ILE A 53 14.62 3.08 15.98
C ILE A 53 14.21 2.00 16.98
N TYR A 54 13.95 2.39 18.23
CA TYR A 54 13.60 1.47 19.33
C TYR A 54 12.22 1.74 19.94
N ASP A 55 11.56 2.83 19.53
CA ASP A 55 10.25 3.24 20.01
C ASP A 55 9.10 2.74 19.10
N VAL A 56 9.43 2.02 18.01
CA VAL A 56 8.47 1.38 17.11
C VAL A 56 8.32 -0.10 17.44
N LYS A 57 7.09 -0.55 17.65
CA LYS A 57 6.78 -1.96 17.94
C LYS A 57 6.39 -2.71 16.66
N VAL A 58 6.85 -3.95 16.51
CA VAL A 58 6.42 -4.85 15.45
C VAL A 58 5.34 -5.78 15.99
N ILE A 59 4.13 -5.75 15.41
CA ILE A 59 2.99 -6.55 15.86
C ILE A 59 2.32 -7.31 14.72
N SER A 60 1.68 -8.43 15.06
CA SER A 60 0.88 -9.20 14.11
C SER A 60 -0.56 -8.69 14.08
N VAL A 61 -1.12 -8.54 12.89
CA VAL A 61 -2.54 -8.21 12.66
C VAL A 61 -3.22 -9.30 11.83
N ASN A 62 -4.50 -9.53 12.11
CA ASN A 62 -5.28 -10.54 11.41
C ASN A 62 -5.45 -10.17 9.92
N GLY A 63 -5.51 -11.19 9.06
CA GLY A 63 -5.78 -11.03 7.64
C GLY A 63 -4.57 -11.30 6.74
N ARG A 64 -4.66 -10.85 5.48
CA ARG A 64 -3.61 -10.95 4.46
C ARG A 64 -3.53 -9.63 3.71
N LEU A 65 -2.32 -9.14 3.43
CA LEU A 65 -2.11 -7.86 2.76
C LEU A 65 -2.75 -6.69 3.52
N THR A 66 -2.74 -6.80 4.85
CA THR A 66 -3.19 -5.78 5.81
C THR A 66 -2.02 -5.08 6.47
N ASP A 67 -0.82 -5.32 5.95
CA ASP A 67 0.46 -4.80 6.42
C ASP A 67 0.48 -3.27 6.26
N HIS A 68 0.86 -2.56 7.33
CA HIS A 68 1.02 -1.11 7.31
C HIS A 68 1.80 -0.60 8.54
N TYR A 69 2.57 0.47 8.37
CA TYR A 69 3.04 1.30 9.48
C TYR A 69 1.97 2.28 9.97
N ASN A 70 1.78 2.36 11.29
CA ASN A 70 0.93 3.37 11.94
C ASN A 70 1.80 4.40 12.68
N PRO A 71 1.86 5.67 12.20
CA PRO A 71 2.64 6.72 12.85
C PRO A 71 2.05 7.19 14.18
N SER A 72 0.75 7.03 14.41
CA SER A 72 0.07 7.50 15.64
C SER A 72 0.48 6.66 16.85
N ASP A 73 0.47 5.34 16.68
CA ASP A 73 0.79 4.39 17.75
C ASP A 73 2.23 3.86 17.67
N LYS A 74 2.98 4.30 16.64
CA LYS A 74 4.34 3.85 16.32
C LYS A 74 4.43 2.32 16.24
N THR A 75 3.61 1.72 15.37
CA THR A 75 3.62 0.27 15.17
C THR A 75 3.83 -0.09 13.70
N VAL A 76 4.69 -1.09 13.46
CA VAL A 76 4.73 -1.83 12.19
C VAL A 76 3.78 -3.01 12.35
N ASN A 77 2.65 -2.95 11.65
CA ASN A 77 1.61 -3.97 11.70
C ASN A 77 1.82 -4.91 10.51
N LEU A 78 2.16 -6.17 10.78
CA LEU A 78 2.35 -7.19 9.74
C LEU A 78 1.20 -8.17 9.80
N SER A 79 0.65 -8.55 8.65
CA SER A 79 -0.30 -9.64 8.52
C SER A 79 0.30 -10.94 9.06
N GLU A 80 -0.51 -11.83 9.62
CA GLU A 80 -0.02 -13.11 10.19
C GLU A 80 0.91 -13.89 9.24
N VAL A 81 0.61 -13.83 7.93
CA VAL A 81 1.44 -14.44 6.90
C VAL A 81 2.82 -13.77 6.86
N VAL A 82 2.89 -12.45 6.72
CA VAL A 82 4.18 -11.74 6.65
C VAL A 82 4.94 -11.83 7.97
N TYR A 83 4.24 -11.73 9.10
CA TYR A 83 4.84 -11.75 10.43
C TYR A 83 5.60 -13.05 10.70
N ASN A 84 5.01 -14.21 10.34
CA ASN A 84 5.57 -15.53 10.66
C ASN A 84 6.40 -16.16 9.53
N GLU A 85 6.13 -15.82 8.27
CA GLU A 85 6.78 -16.45 7.12
C GLU A 85 8.24 -16.03 6.95
N ARG A 86 9.03 -16.95 6.38
CA ARG A 86 10.49 -16.84 6.20
C ARG A 86 10.87 -16.83 4.72
N ASN A 87 10.20 -15.98 3.95
CA ASN A 87 10.33 -15.92 2.50
C ASN A 87 10.58 -14.49 1.99
N ALA A 88 10.99 -14.39 0.72
CA ALA A 88 11.34 -13.12 0.08
C ALA A 88 10.18 -12.12 0.08
N SER A 89 8.93 -12.59 -0.06
CA SER A 89 7.78 -11.68 0.01
C SER A 89 7.55 -11.11 1.41
N ALA A 90 7.73 -11.92 2.46
CA ALA A 90 7.63 -11.46 3.84
C ALA A 90 8.75 -10.47 4.18
N ALA A 91 9.98 -10.75 3.75
CA ALA A 91 11.11 -9.84 3.89
C ALA A 91 10.86 -8.48 3.23
N ALA A 92 10.41 -8.50 1.97
CA ALA A 92 10.17 -7.28 1.20
C ALA A 92 9.05 -6.43 1.80
N VAL A 93 7.93 -7.03 2.22
CA VAL A 93 6.81 -6.30 2.84
C VAL A 93 7.22 -5.76 4.20
N ALA A 94 7.83 -6.58 5.06
CA ALA A 94 8.30 -6.13 6.38
C ALA A 94 9.29 -4.97 6.28
N ALA A 95 10.27 -5.06 5.37
CA ALA A 95 11.23 -4.00 5.14
C ALA A 95 10.58 -2.73 4.56
N HIS A 96 9.58 -2.86 3.68
CA HIS A 96 8.82 -1.73 3.15
C HIS A 96 8.09 -0.96 4.26
N GLU A 97 7.42 -1.66 5.18
CA GLU A 97 6.75 -1.01 6.32
C GLU A 97 7.74 -0.36 7.29
N CYS A 98 8.91 -0.95 7.48
CA CYS A 98 10.01 -0.30 8.20
C CYS A 98 10.51 0.95 7.47
N GLY A 99 10.47 0.99 6.14
CA GLY A 99 10.73 2.19 5.34
C GLY A 99 9.84 3.36 5.75
N HIS A 100 8.55 3.13 5.99
CA HIS A 100 7.63 4.15 6.52
C HIS A 100 7.97 4.57 7.95
N ALA A 101 8.41 3.64 8.79
CA ALA A 101 8.88 3.97 10.14
C ALA A 101 10.13 4.86 10.11
N ILE A 102 11.08 4.60 9.21
CA ILE A 102 12.28 5.43 9.01
C ILE A 102 11.90 6.82 8.48
N GLN A 103 11.03 6.89 7.48
CA GLN A 103 10.49 8.17 6.98
C GLN A 103 9.85 8.98 8.11
N HIS A 104 9.13 8.32 9.02
CA HIS A 104 8.53 8.99 10.16
C HIS A 104 9.58 9.50 11.15
N ALA A 105 10.60 8.70 11.46
CA ALA A 105 11.71 9.08 12.33
C ALA A 105 12.53 10.26 11.76
N GLU A 106 12.71 10.32 10.44
CA GLU A 106 13.39 11.42 9.74
C GLU A 106 12.51 12.67 9.51
N ALA A 107 11.27 12.67 10.03
CA ALA A 107 10.30 13.75 9.82
C ALA A 107 10.05 14.06 8.31
N TYR A 108 9.99 13.02 7.48
CA TYR A 108 9.79 13.15 6.04
C TYR A 108 8.48 13.87 5.72
N SER A 109 8.60 15.07 5.15
CA SER A 109 7.49 16.02 4.94
C SER A 109 6.37 15.45 4.08
N TRP A 110 6.72 14.61 3.10
CA TRP A 110 5.77 13.93 2.21
C TRP A 110 4.90 12.90 2.94
N LEU A 111 5.49 12.16 3.90
CA LEU A 111 4.72 11.24 4.74
C LEU A 111 3.74 12.01 5.63
N GLN A 112 4.17 13.15 6.18
CA GLN A 112 3.29 14.01 7.01
C GLN A 112 2.13 14.59 6.21
N PHE A 113 2.38 15.03 4.96
CA PHE A 113 1.33 15.48 4.07
C PHE A 113 0.31 14.36 3.78
N ARG A 114 0.80 13.17 3.41
CA ARG A 114 -0.06 12.00 3.16
C ARG A 114 -0.95 11.72 4.37
N SER A 115 -0.37 11.60 5.56
CA SER A 115 -1.08 11.26 6.80
C SER A 115 -2.21 12.24 7.13
N LYS A 116 -2.00 13.54 6.90
CA LYS A 116 -3.02 14.58 7.12
C LYS A 116 -4.17 14.54 6.11
N MET A 117 -3.90 14.11 4.88
CA MET A 117 -4.87 14.15 3.78
C MET A 117 -5.69 12.86 3.64
N VAL A 118 -5.14 11.72 4.08
CA VAL A 118 -5.80 10.39 3.99
C VAL A 118 -7.23 10.38 4.54
N PRO A 119 -7.57 10.97 5.70
CA PRO A 119 -8.95 10.98 6.19
C PRO A 119 -9.94 11.64 5.22
N THR A 120 -9.59 12.82 4.70
CA THR A 120 -10.43 13.57 3.75
C THR A 120 -10.60 12.82 2.44
N VAL A 121 -9.53 12.25 1.92
CA VAL A 121 -9.54 11.51 0.65
C VAL A 121 -10.32 10.19 0.79
N SER A 122 -10.21 9.51 1.93
CA SER A 122 -10.97 8.30 2.24
C SER A 122 -12.47 8.56 2.28
N ILE A 123 -12.88 9.66 2.92
CA ILE A 123 -14.28 10.13 2.93
C ILE A 123 -14.74 10.41 1.50
N ALA A 124 -13.98 11.20 0.73
CA ALA A 124 -14.30 11.50 -0.66
C ALA A 124 -14.43 10.23 -1.51
N GLY A 125 -13.53 9.26 -1.35
CA GLY A 125 -13.56 7.97 -2.04
C GLY A 125 -14.81 7.16 -1.72
N ARG A 126 -15.12 6.98 -0.43
CA ARG A 126 -16.33 6.24 0.00
C ARG A 126 -17.60 6.88 -0.53
N PHE A 127 -17.74 8.20 -0.42
CA PHE A 127 -18.92 8.91 -0.93
C PHE A 127 -18.97 8.94 -2.46
N SER A 128 -17.83 9.04 -3.15
CA SER A 128 -17.79 9.08 -4.62
C SER A 128 -18.48 7.87 -5.23
N GLN A 129 -18.33 6.68 -4.65
CA GLN A 129 -18.99 5.48 -5.15
C GLN A 129 -20.51 5.57 -5.08
N PHE A 130 -21.06 6.02 -3.95
CA PHE A 130 -22.51 6.22 -3.80
C PHE A 130 -23.04 7.35 -4.66
N VAL A 131 -22.28 8.45 -4.79
CA VAL A 131 -22.65 9.61 -5.62
C VAL A 131 -22.63 9.24 -7.10
N ILE A 132 -21.64 8.47 -7.57
CA ILE A 132 -21.60 7.96 -8.95
C ILE A 132 -22.79 7.03 -9.20
N LEU A 133 -23.06 6.08 -8.30
CA LEU A 133 -24.19 5.16 -8.45
C LEU A 133 -25.53 5.93 -8.51
N GLY A 134 -25.76 6.86 -7.59
CA GLY A 134 -26.93 7.72 -7.58
C GLY A 134 -27.01 8.60 -8.82
N GLY A 135 -25.87 9.13 -9.28
CA GLY A 135 -25.75 9.92 -10.50
C GLY A 135 -26.09 9.14 -11.77
N ILE A 136 -25.75 7.85 -11.83
CA ILE A 136 -26.14 6.97 -12.94
C ILE A 136 -27.66 6.76 -12.94
N VAL A 137 -28.27 6.49 -11.77
CA VAL A 137 -29.73 6.29 -11.65
C VAL A 137 -30.50 7.56 -11.99
N LEU A 138 -30.02 8.72 -11.55
CA LEU A 138 -30.66 10.02 -11.73
C LEU A 138 -30.17 10.78 -12.96
N VAL A 139 -29.42 10.15 -13.87
CA VAL A 139 -28.72 10.84 -14.96
C VAL A 139 -29.64 11.69 -15.86
N ASN A 140 -30.90 11.27 -16.03
CA ASN A 140 -31.88 11.99 -16.85
C ASN A 140 -32.55 13.18 -16.12
N SER A 141 -32.51 13.19 -14.79
CA SER A 141 -33.21 14.21 -13.97
C SER A 141 -32.24 15.17 -13.26
N PHE A 142 -31.06 14.68 -12.85
CA PHE A 142 -30.03 15.45 -12.17
C PHE A 142 -28.62 15.01 -12.58
N PRO A 143 -28.21 15.25 -13.85
CA PRO A 143 -26.93 14.80 -14.38
C PRO A 143 -25.71 15.38 -13.65
N GLN A 144 -25.85 16.53 -12.98
CA GLN A 144 -24.78 17.17 -12.21
C GLN A 144 -24.28 16.28 -11.06
N LEU A 145 -25.13 15.41 -10.51
CA LEU A 145 -24.74 14.47 -9.46
C LEU A 145 -23.68 13.48 -9.95
N LEU A 146 -23.80 13.00 -11.19
CA LEU A 146 -22.81 12.12 -11.79
C LEU A 146 -21.48 12.83 -11.98
N LEU A 147 -21.50 14.08 -12.45
CA LEU A 147 -20.29 14.89 -12.61
C LEU A 147 -19.60 15.13 -11.26
N LEU A 148 -20.35 15.43 -10.19
CA LEU A 148 -19.82 15.56 -8.84
C LEU A 148 -19.13 14.26 -8.39
N GLY A 149 -19.76 13.11 -8.62
CA GLY A 149 -19.19 11.80 -8.31
C GLY A 149 -17.87 11.54 -9.06
N ILE A 150 -17.83 11.86 -10.35
CA ILE A 150 -16.63 11.76 -11.17
C ILE A 150 -15.52 12.68 -10.65
N LEU A 151 -15.84 13.93 -10.27
CA LEU A 151 -14.86 14.88 -9.74
C LEU A 151 -14.30 14.41 -8.39
N LEU A 152 -15.15 13.89 -7.50
CA LEU A 152 -14.71 13.31 -6.23
C LEU A 152 -13.78 12.11 -6.47
N PHE A 153 -14.12 11.22 -7.40
CA PHE A 153 -13.27 10.10 -7.77
C PHE A 153 -11.95 10.56 -8.44
N ALA A 154 -11.99 11.54 -9.32
CA ALA A 154 -10.80 12.10 -9.95
C ALA A 154 -9.85 12.70 -8.90
N ALA A 155 -10.39 13.38 -7.88
CA ALA A 155 -9.59 13.91 -6.78
C ALA A 155 -8.87 12.80 -5.99
N THR A 156 -9.51 11.65 -5.73
CA THR A 156 -8.84 10.52 -5.05
C THR A 156 -7.76 9.87 -5.90
N VAL A 157 -7.95 9.80 -7.22
CA VAL A 157 -6.94 9.32 -8.17
C VAL A 157 -5.74 10.27 -8.21
N VAL A 158 -5.97 11.58 -8.34
CA VAL A 158 -4.91 12.59 -8.28
C VAL A 158 -4.13 12.48 -6.96
N PHE A 159 -4.83 12.35 -5.84
CA PHE A 159 -4.17 12.18 -4.55
C PHE A 159 -3.28 10.94 -4.50
N SER A 160 -3.72 9.82 -5.08
CA SER A 160 -2.91 8.60 -5.18
C SER A 160 -1.58 8.85 -5.88
N PHE A 161 -1.58 9.61 -6.99
CA PHE A 161 -0.35 10.01 -7.68
C PHE A 161 0.53 10.94 -6.84
N VAL A 162 -0.09 11.90 -6.14
CA VAL A 162 0.60 12.86 -5.29
C VAL A 162 1.31 12.16 -4.12
N THR A 163 0.72 11.10 -3.55
CA THR A 163 1.33 10.35 -2.44
C THR A 163 2.28 9.24 -2.88
N LEU A 164 2.27 8.87 -4.15
CA LEU A 164 3.08 7.78 -4.70
C LEU A 164 4.59 7.91 -4.42
N PRO A 165 5.22 9.11 -4.40
CA PRO A 165 6.63 9.26 -4.03
C PRO A 165 6.97 8.73 -2.64
N VAL A 166 6.04 8.76 -1.67
CA VAL A 166 6.24 8.20 -0.32
C VAL A 166 6.45 6.70 -0.38
N GLU A 167 5.65 6.01 -1.20
CA GLU A 167 5.71 4.55 -1.39
C GLU A 167 6.99 4.12 -2.10
N TYR A 168 7.44 4.90 -3.10
CA TYR A 168 8.71 4.65 -3.78
C TYR A 168 9.92 4.85 -2.86
N ASP A 169 9.94 5.91 -2.05
CA ASP A 169 11.03 6.14 -1.11
C ASP A 169 11.10 5.04 -0.04
N ALA A 170 9.97 4.60 0.50
CA ALA A 170 9.93 3.48 1.46
C ALA A 170 10.45 2.18 0.83
N SER A 171 10.05 1.90 -0.41
CA SER A 171 10.55 0.74 -1.17
C SER A 171 12.05 0.81 -1.46
N ASN A 172 12.56 2.00 -1.80
CA ASN A 172 13.99 2.19 -2.07
C ASN A 172 14.83 1.96 -0.80
N ARG A 173 14.38 2.46 0.35
CA ARG A 173 15.04 2.23 1.65
C ARG A 173 15.02 0.75 2.03
N ALA A 174 13.88 0.09 1.83
CA ALA A 174 13.74 -1.33 2.06
C ALA A 174 14.72 -2.15 1.20
N LEU A 175 14.76 -1.88 -0.11
CA LEU A 175 15.67 -2.56 -1.03
C LEU A 175 17.14 -2.29 -0.69
N ALA A 176 17.51 -1.02 -0.44
CA ALA A 176 18.87 -0.65 -0.08
C ALA A 176 19.34 -1.39 1.17
N TRP A 177 18.50 -1.50 2.20
CA TRP A 177 18.84 -2.23 3.42
C TRP A 177 18.90 -3.75 3.20
N LEU A 178 17.96 -4.33 2.45
CA LEU A 178 17.96 -5.75 2.13
C LEU A 178 19.21 -6.16 1.32
N GLU A 179 19.66 -5.31 0.40
CA GLU A 179 20.87 -5.51 -0.39
C GLU A 179 22.14 -5.34 0.47
N ASP A 180 22.26 -4.27 1.25
CA ASP A 180 23.40 -4.02 2.15
C ASP A 180 23.61 -5.17 3.16
N LYS A 181 22.50 -5.71 3.69
CA LYS A 181 22.53 -6.81 4.66
C LYS A 181 22.53 -8.20 4.05
N ASN A 182 22.61 -8.33 2.71
CA ASN A 182 22.57 -9.60 1.99
C ASN A 182 21.38 -10.49 2.42
N MET A 183 20.22 -9.86 2.64
CA MET A 183 19.02 -10.53 3.17
C MET A 183 18.30 -11.37 2.12
N LEU A 184 18.49 -11.04 0.84
CA LEU A 184 17.91 -11.74 -0.31
C LEU A 184 19.03 -12.33 -1.16
N THR A 185 18.85 -13.59 -1.58
CA THR A 185 19.71 -14.18 -2.62
C THR A 185 19.39 -13.51 -3.95
N ALA A 186 20.42 -13.16 -4.73
CA ALA A 186 20.22 -12.73 -6.12
C ALA A 186 19.43 -13.81 -6.89
N ALA A 187 18.35 -13.40 -7.54
CA ALA A 187 17.46 -14.29 -8.30
C ALA A 187 18.09 -14.71 -9.63
#